data_AF-W0AE35-F1
#
_entry.id   AF-W0AE35-F1
#
_cell.length_a   1.000
_cell.length_b   1.000
_cell.length_c   1.000
_cell.angle_alpha   90.00
_cell.angle_beta   90.00
_cell.angle_gamma   90.00
#
_symmetry.space_group_name_H-M   'P 1'
#
loop_
_entity.id
_entity.type
_entity.pdbx_description
1 polymer ?
#
loop_
_entity_poly.entity_id
_entity_poly.type
_entity_poly.pdbx_seq_one_letter_code
_entity_poly.pdbx_strand_id
1 'polypeptide(L)'
;MPAFTAPAFAETIAPDILTVEPPASFDFDLAAPSATAFAPAAMPEAASPFDAPALPHFAALQDAPEAAPAVGPALAATPDGDPEGQRLSFGRQVGAIKWEVGAAVAWMTATNIVKVNKDGGHSFRFKDEGWFGDNTVNLGMDKLAHAWNTYWLTDVIEARIRHKSGASNAALPAAAVSMGLMLYSELWDAHKDTSGFSFQDVAMNAAGAGFSVLRNSVPGLEKKLDFRLLLTPNDDIYTFSGTEHYRQMQYIVALKLSGFEALENTPLRFVELHAGYRATGFTLREEQRGDERIQRPFIGIGLNVNQLIFGRKKPRGWVGRAANEVLNYIQVPYTSTHLEIR
;
A
#
# COMPACT_ATOMS: atom_id res chain seq x y z
N MET A 1 12.67 -30.13 -77.96
CA MET A 1 12.77 -28.87 -78.72
C MET A 1 12.03 -27.79 -77.97
N PRO A 2 12.63 -26.62 -77.73
CA PRO A 2 14.02 -26.35 -77.31
C PRO A 2 14.03 -25.81 -75.85
N ALA A 3 15.01 -26.05 -74.96
CA ALA A 3 16.47 -25.95 -75.00
C ALA A 3 17.00 -24.49 -75.10
N PHE A 4 17.90 -24.13 -74.17
CA PHE A 4 19.07 -23.22 -74.22
C PHE A 4 19.23 -22.48 -72.87
N THR A 5 20.04 -22.99 -71.92
CA THR A 5 21.50 -22.84 -71.71
C THR A 5 21.94 -21.47 -71.19
N ALA A 6 22.69 -21.52 -70.09
CA ALA A 6 23.54 -20.45 -69.55
C ALA A 6 24.60 -19.98 -70.57
N PRO A 7 25.33 -18.90 -70.23
CA PRO A 7 26.71 -19.18 -69.84
C PRO A 7 27.13 -18.50 -68.53
N ALA A 8 28.03 -19.19 -67.86
CA ALA A 8 28.93 -18.64 -66.86
C ALA A 8 30.00 -17.77 -67.53
N PHE A 9 30.41 -16.70 -66.86
CA PHE A 9 31.78 -16.24 -66.90
C PHE A 9 32.22 -15.96 -65.46
N ALA A 10 33.20 -16.74 -65.04
CA ALA A 10 34.05 -16.45 -63.91
C ALA A 10 35.15 -15.49 -64.39
N GLU A 11 35.42 -14.44 -63.63
CA GLU A 11 36.79 -13.93 -63.56
C GLU A 11 37.07 -13.34 -62.18
N THR A 12 38.13 -13.88 -61.61
CA THR A 12 38.73 -13.60 -60.32
C THR A 12 39.57 -12.34 -60.42
N ILE A 13 39.30 -11.30 -59.61
CA ILE A 13 40.30 -10.26 -59.32
C ILE A 13 40.18 -9.88 -57.84
N ALA A 14 41.28 -10.08 -57.12
CA ALA A 14 41.49 -9.69 -55.73
C ALA A 14 41.53 -8.16 -55.56
N PRO A 15 41.17 -7.59 -54.40
CA PRO A 15 41.63 -6.28 -54.00
C PRO A 15 42.76 -6.43 -52.98
N ASP A 16 43.99 -6.18 -53.44
CA ASP A 16 45.09 -5.82 -52.55
C ASP A 16 45.30 -4.30 -52.66
N ILE A 17 45.23 -3.66 -51.49
CA ILE A 17 46.00 -2.49 -51.09
C ILE A 17 45.72 -1.16 -51.83
N LEU A 18 44.99 -0.28 -51.15
CA LEU A 18 45.37 1.13 -51.05
C LEU A 18 44.98 1.65 -49.66
N THR A 19 46.00 1.67 -48.81
CA THR A 19 46.10 2.36 -47.52
C THR A 19 45.75 3.84 -47.67
N VAL A 20 44.80 4.31 -46.88
CA VAL A 20 44.59 5.75 -46.63
C VAL A 20 45.00 6.01 -45.18
N GLU A 21 46.14 6.68 -45.02
CA GLU A 21 46.57 7.25 -43.74
C GLU A 21 45.66 8.42 -43.35
N PRO A 22 45.21 8.51 -42.09
CA PRO A 22 44.63 9.74 -41.56
C PRO A 22 45.75 10.73 -41.15
N PRO A 23 45.61 12.03 -41.41
CA PRO A 23 46.62 13.01 -41.05
C PRO A 23 46.70 13.28 -39.54
N ALA A 24 47.96 13.49 -39.15
CA ALA A 24 48.55 13.98 -37.91
C ALA A 24 47.64 14.60 -36.82
N SER A 25 47.93 14.13 -35.61
CA SER A 25 47.57 14.60 -34.28
C SER A 25 47.67 16.11 -34.06
N PHE A 26 46.61 16.69 -33.50
CA PHE A 26 46.67 17.89 -32.69
C PHE A 26 46.63 17.48 -31.21
N ASP A 27 47.76 17.66 -30.53
CA ASP A 27 47.90 17.55 -29.08
C ASP A 27 47.16 18.70 -28.39
N PHE A 28 46.24 18.35 -27.49
CA PHE A 28 45.81 19.22 -26.39
C PHE A 28 46.22 18.54 -25.09
N ASP A 29 47.30 19.06 -24.52
CA ASP A 29 47.71 18.80 -23.14
C ASP A 29 46.67 19.42 -22.20
N LEU A 30 45.81 18.57 -21.65
CA LEU A 30 44.94 18.90 -20.51
C LEU A 30 45.28 17.90 -19.41
N ALA A 31 46.17 18.33 -18.52
CA ALA A 31 46.38 17.75 -17.21
C ALA A 31 45.03 17.33 -16.61
N ALA A 32 44.92 16.04 -16.30
CA ALA A 32 43.78 15.48 -15.60
C ALA A 32 43.55 16.27 -14.29
N PRO A 33 42.37 16.89 -14.06
CA PRO A 33 41.96 17.13 -12.70
C PRO A 33 41.74 15.76 -12.08
N SER A 34 42.50 15.45 -11.03
CA SER A 34 42.27 14.33 -10.14
C SER A 34 40.77 14.22 -9.89
N ALA A 35 40.16 13.16 -10.41
CA ALA A 35 38.80 12.81 -10.07
C ALA A 35 38.80 12.41 -8.60
N THR A 36 38.55 13.38 -7.71
CA THR A 36 38.03 13.09 -6.39
C THR A 36 36.74 12.31 -6.61
N ALA A 37 36.83 11.01 -6.37
CA ALA A 37 35.69 10.12 -6.28
C ALA A 37 34.68 10.78 -5.33
N PHE A 38 33.55 11.25 -5.87
CA PHE A 38 32.39 11.47 -5.05
C PHE A 38 31.92 10.09 -4.61
N ALA A 39 32.26 9.74 -3.36
CA ALA A 39 31.57 8.68 -2.66
C ALA A 39 30.06 8.96 -2.74
N PRO A 40 29.22 7.98 -3.08
CA PRO A 40 27.78 8.19 -3.05
C PRO A 40 27.39 8.50 -1.61
N ALA A 41 26.87 9.71 -1.37
CA ALA A 41 26.25 10.03 -0.10
C ALA A 41 25.08 9.06 0.10
N ALA A 42 25.08 8.33 1.22
CA ALA A 42 23.95 7.50 1.63
C ALA A 42 22.69 8.37 1.70
N MET A 43 21.72 8.07 0.84
CA MET A 43 20.42 8.77 0.82
C MET A 43 19.52 8.21 1.93
N PRO A 44 18.92 9.06 2.79
CA PRO A 44 17.89 8.61 3.73
C PRO A 44 16.51 8.53 3.06
N GLU A 45 15.54 8.09 3.85
CA GLU A 45 14.48 7.12 3.56
C GLU A 45 13.08 7.75 3.48
N ALA A 46 12.29 7.47 2.45
CA ALA A 46 10.90 7.95 2.33
C ALA A 46 9.97 7.09 3.21
N ALA A 47 9.38 7.71 4.24
CA ALA A 47 8.55 7.07 5.26
C ALA A 47 7.05 7.20 4.97
N SER A 48 6.27 6.14 5.28
CA SER A 48 4.81 6.15 5.18
C SER A 48 4.17 7.06 6.25
N PRO A 49 3.03 7.73 5.97
CA PRO A 49 2.30 8.49 6.99
C PRO A 49 1.80 7.62 8.16
N PHE A 50 1.71 6.28 7.99
CA PHE A 50 1.28 5.34 9.03
C PHE A 50 2.34 4.32 9.44
N ASP A 51 3.62 4.68 9.44
CA ASP A 51 4.60 3.94 10.22
C ASP A 51 4.11 3.87 11.67
N ALA A 52 3.53 2.73 12.04
CA ALA A 52 3.07 2.46 13.39
C ALA A 52 4.29 2.49 14.30
N PRO A 53 4.24 3.14 15.49
CA PRO A 53 5.30 2.92 16.47
C PRO A 53 5.39 1.41 16.69
N ALA A 54 6.61 0.86 16.58
CA ALA A 54 6.87 -0.54 16.87
C ALA A 54 6.16 -0.89 18.18
N LEU A 55 5.22 -1.83 18.12
CA LEU A 55 4.60 -2.35 19.33
C LEU A 55 5.74 -2.91 20.21
N PRO A 56 5.78 -2.61 21.52
CA PRO A 56 6.81 -3.14 22.39
C PRO A 56 6.81 -4.66 22.28
N HIS A 57 8.01 -5.24 22.22
CA HIS A 57 8.24 -6.68 22.19
C HIS A 57 7.23 -7.44 23.06
N PHE A 58 6.47 -8.36 22.46
CA PHE A 58 5.50 -9.22 23.16
C PHE A 58 6.13 -10.15 24.22
N ALA A 59 7.44 -10.06 24.46
CA ALA A 59 8.18 -10.88 25.41
C ALA A 59 8.16 -10.36 26.86
N ALA A 60 7.54 -9.19 27.16
CA ALA A 60 7.62 -8.57 28.49
C ALA A 60 6.26 -8.44 29.23
N LEU A 61 5.34 -9.40 29.06
CA LEU A 61 4.04 -9.42 29.76
C LEU A 61 3.88 -10.55 30.79
N GLN A 62 4.98 -11.10 31.31
CA GLN A 62 4.88 -12.17 32.31
C GLN A 62 4.71 -11.70 33.77
N ASP A 63 5.04 -10.45 34.11
CA ASP A 63 5.04 -9.98 35.51
C ASP A 63 4.45 -8.57 35.76
N ALA A 64 3.54 -8.09 34.90
CA ALA A 64 2.86 -6.82 35.15
C ALA A 64 1.65 -7.03 36.11
N PRO A 65 1.53 -6.25 37.21
CA PRO A 65 0.34 -6.29 38.06
C PRO A 65 -0.90 -5.88 37.25
N GLU A 66 -2.02 -6.54 37.56
CA GLU A 66 -3.32 -6.41 36.88
C GLU A 66 -3.73 -4.94 36.72
N ALA A 67 -3.40 -4.37 35.56
CA ALA A 67 -3.71 -3.01 35.20
C ALA A 67 -5.07 -2.94 34.49
N ALA A 68 -5.82 -1.89 34.83
CA ALA A 68 -7.12 -1.48 34.30
C ALA A 68 -7.26 -1.65 32.76
N PRO A 69 -8.49 -1.87 32.25
CA PRO A 69 -8.72 -2.33 30.88
C PRO A 69 -8.04 -1.42 29.86
N ALA A 70 -7.23 -2.04 29.00
CA ALA A 70 -6.49 -1.39 27.94
C ALA A 70 -7.40 -0.51 27.07
N VAL A 71 -7.07 0.78 27.03
CA VAL A 71 -7.65 1.77 26.11
C VAL A 71 -7.06 1.53 24.71
N GLY A 72 -7.52 0.48 24.05
CA GLY A 72 -7.49 0.38 22.59
C GLY A 72 -8.88 0.71 22.06
N PRO A 73 -9.04 1.40 20.92
CA PRO A 73 -10.37 1.64 20.38
C PRO A 73 -10.99 0.29 20.04
N ALA A 74 -12.04 -0.09 20.76
CA ALA A 74 -12.90 -1.17 20.32
C ALA A 74 -13.38 -0.80 18.91
N LEU A 75 -12.88 -1.54 17.90
CA LEU A 75 -13.37 -1.46 16.53
C LEU A 75 -14.88 -1.73 16.61
N ALA A 76 -15.67 -0.68 16.38
CA ALA A 76 -17.11 -0.77 16.47
C ALA A 76 -17.56 -1.73 15.38
N ALA A 77 -18.22 -2.82 15.76
CA ALA A 77 -18.81 -3.75 14.81
C ALA A 77 -19.74 -2.97 13.87
N THR A 78 -19.51 -3.08 12.57
CA THR A 78 -20.39 -2.58 11.53
C THR A 78 -21.78 -3.20 11.72
N PRO A 79 -22.85 -2.39 11.86
CA PRO A 79 -24.21 -2.93 11.90
C PRO A 79 -24.58 -3.46 10.50
N ASP A 80 -24.79 -4.77 10.35
CA ASP A 80 -25.49 -5.30 9.17
C ASP A 80 -26.97 -4.94 9.25
N GLY A 81 -27.46 -4.26 8.22
CA GLY A 81 -28.86 -4.02 7.96
C GLY A 81 -28.99 -2.97 6.86
N ASP A 82 -30.08 -3.00 6.10
CA ASP A 82 -30.51 -1.82 5.34
C ASP A 82 -30.42 -0.58 6.25
N PRO A 83 -30.12 0.63 5.74
CA PRO A 83 -29.90 1.78 6.59
C PRO A 83 -31.20 2.23 7.29
N GLU A 84 -31.66 1.52 8.31
CA GLU A 84 -32.75 1.88 9.22
C GLU A 84 -32.32 2.99 10.21
N GLY A 85 -31.42 3.87 9.74
CA GLY A 85 -30.89 5.01 10.48
C GLY A 85 -31.41 6.32 9.91
N GLN A 86 -31.45 7.35 10.75
CA GLN A 86 -31.81 8.68 10.29
C GLN A 86 -30.72 9.23 9.37
N ARG A 87 -31.09 9.84 8.23
CA ARG A 87 -30.12 10.60 7.45
C ARG A 87 -29.77 11.87 8.21
N LEU A 88 -28.48 12.08 8.51
CA LEU A 88 -27.99 13.24 9.25
C LEU A 88 -27.13 14.13 8.36
N SER A 89 -27.06 15.42 8.69
CA SER A 89 -26.15 16.35 8.01
C SER A 89 -24.69 16.06 8.38
N PHE A 90 -23.76 16.44 7.50
CA PHE A 90 -22.32 16.29 7.71
C PHE A 90 -21.88 16.84 9.09
N GLY A 91 -22.30 18.06 9.43
CA GLY A 91 -21.93 18.69 10.71
C GLY A 91 -22.40 17.93 11.94
N ARG A 92 -23.59 17.29 11.90
CA ARG A 92 -24.07 16.45 13.02
C ARG A 92 -23.26 15.16 13.14
N GLN A 93 -22.90 14.56 12.01
CA GLN A 93 -22.11 13.33 11.97
C GLN A 93 -20.68 13.55 12.46
N VAL A 94 -19.99 14.55 11.92
CA VAL A 94 -18.63 14.92 12.37
C VAL A 94 -18.64 15.44 13.80
N GLY A 95 -19.67 16.20 14.18
CA GLY A 95 -19.85 16.68 15.54
C GLY A 95 -19.96 15.55 16.58
N ALA A 96 -20.50 14.39 16.20
CA ALA A 96 -20.59 13.22 17.08
C ALA A 96 -19.22 12.57 17.37
N ILE A 97 -18.26 12.68 16.45
CA ILE A 97 -16.90 12.10 16.56
C ILE A 97 -15.81 13.15 16.75
N LYS A 98 -16.17 14.41 17.05
CA LYS A 98 -15.23 15.54 17.08
C LYS A 98 -14.02 15.35 17.99
N TRP A 99 -14.19 14.63 19.10
CA TRP A 99 -13.10 14.37 20.05
C TRP A 99 -12.13 13.32 19.50
N GLU A 100 -12.63 12.28 18.83
CA GLU A 100 -11.77 11.32 18.13
C GLU A 100 -11.02 11.96 16.96
N VAL A 101 -11.69 12.80 16.16
CA VAL A 101 -11.03 13.55 15.08
C VAL A 101 -9.97 14.50 15.65
N GLY A 102 -10.30 15.23 16.72
CA GLY A 102 -9.34 16.12 17.40
C GLY A 102 -8.14 15.36 17.96
N ALA A 103 -8.35 14.20 18.57
CA ALA A 103 -7.28 13.34 19.06
C ALA A 103 -6.40 12.80 17.92
N ALA A 104 -7.01 12.38 16.81
CA ALA A 104 -6.29 11.94 15.62
C ALA A 104 -5.42 13.06 15.04
N VAL A 105 -5.97 14.27 14.89
CA VAL A 105 -5.19 15.44 14.45
C VAL A 105 -4.04 15.73 15.39
N ALA A 106 -4.28 15.77 16.71
CA ALA A 106 -3.23 16.04 17.70
C ALA A 106 -2.10 14.99 17.65
N TRP A 107 -2.46 13.71 17.50
CA TRP A 107 -1.50 12.62 17.33
C TRP A 107 -0.70 12.76 16.03
N MET A 108 -1.37 13.03 14.91
CA MET A 108 -0.72 13.24 13.61
C MET A 108 0.20 14.46 13.64
N THR A 109 -0.21 15.56 14.28
CA THR A 109 0.66 16.74 14.49
C THR A 109 1.90 16.35 15.28
N ALA A 110 1.75 15.68 16.43
CA ALA A 110 2.88 15.32 17.28
C ALA A 110 3.88 14.40 16.56
N THR A 111 3.37 13.37 15.86
CA THR A 111 4.20 12.43 15.11
C THR A 111 4.89 13.09 13.91
N ASN A 112 4.18 13.93 13.15
CA ASN A 112 4.76 14.62 12.02
C ASN A 112 5.79 15.69 12.42
N ILE A 113 5.60 16.40 13.54
CA ILE A 113 6.63 17.31 14.10
C ILE A 113 7.92 16.52 14.37
N VAL A 114 7.83 15.36 15.01
CA VAL A 114 9.00 14.53 15.28
C VAL A 114 9.66 14.06 13.98
N LYS A 115 8.86 13.64 12.98
CA LYS A 115 9.37 13.17 11.68
C LYS A 115 10.08 14.30 10.91
N VAL A 116 9.44 15.46 10.75
CA VAL A 116 10.01 16.61 10.03
C VAL A 116 11.28 17.12 10.71
N ASN A 117 11.30 17.20 12.04
CA ASN A 117 12.51 17.62 12.77
C ASN A 117 13.67 16.63 12.61
N LYS A 118 13.39 15.32 12.59
CA LYS A 118 14.42 14.30 12.34
C LYS A 118 14.97 14.39 10.91
N ASP A 119 14.15 14.80 9.96
CA ASP A 119 14.51 14.92 8.54
C ASP A 119 15.11 16.29 8.18
N GLY A 120 15.52 17.08 9.18
CA GLY A 120 16.20 18.36 8.98
C GLY A 120 15.28 19.56 8.72
N GLY A 121 14.00 19.32 8.39
CA GLY A 121 12.97 20.34 8.21
C GLY A 121 13.22 21.28 7.02
N HIS A 122 12.43 21.13 5.97
CA HIS A 122 12.60 21.89 4.73
C HIS A 122 11.42 22.82 4.43
N SER A 123 11.64 23.79 3.55
CA SER A 123 10.54 24.58 2.97
C SER A 123 9.59 23.68 2.18
N PHE A 124 8.31 24.06 2.11
CA PHE A 124 7.29 23.34 1.35
C PHE A 124 7.76 22.98 -0.08
N ARG A 125 7.66 21.70 -0.44
CA ARG A 125 8.04 21.18 -1.75
C ARG A 125 6.97 20.23 -2.29
N PHE A 126 6.72 20.36 -3.59
CA PHE A 126 6.03 19.34 -4.37
C PHE A 126 7.03 18.28 -4.80
N LYS A 127 6.59 17.02 -4.86
CA LYS A 127 7.39 15.91 -5.36
C LYS A 127 6.54 15.03 -6.26
N ASP A 128 7.05 14.77 -7.45
CA ASP A 128 6.50 13.73 -8.32
C ASP A 128 7.15 12.41 -7.93
N GLU A 129 6.37 11.51 -7.34
CA GLU A 129 6.84 10.19 -6.93
C GLU A 129 6.55 9.09 -7.95
N GLY A 130 5.90 9.46 -9.05
CA GLY A 130 5.38 8.53 -10.04
C GLY A 130 4.27 7.62 -9.52
N TRP A 131 3.91 6.63 -10.35
CA TRP A 131 2.87 5.65 -10.08
C TRP A 131 3.49 4.26 -9.90
N PHE A 132 2.92 3.25 -10.57
CA PHE A 132 3.40 1.89 -10.65
C PHE A 132 4.48 1.73 -11.74
N GLY A 133 5.42 2.67 -11.84
CA GLY A 133 6.54 2.59 -12.78
C GLY A 133 7.70 1.78 -12.22
N ASP A 134 8.45 1.09 -13.10
CA ASP A 134 9.69 0.39 -12.74
C ASP A 134 10.82 1.36 -12.34
N ASN A 135 10.67 2.63 -12.73
CA ASN A 135 11.55 3.74 -12.41
C ASN A 135 11.16 4.52 -11.14
N THR A 136 10.10 4.14 -10.42
CA THR A 136 9.68 4.83 -9.18
C THR A 136 10.32 4.20 -7.96
N VAL A 137 10.60 4.99 -6.90
CA VAL A 137 11.37 4.57 -5.72
C VAL A 137 10.77 3.32 -5.05
N ASN A 138 9.45 3.28 -4.87
CA ASN A 138 8.76 2.19 -4.18
C ASN A 138 7.97 1.28 -5.12
N LEU A 139 8.17 1.38 -6.44
CA LEU A 139 7.48 0.56 -7.44
C LEU A 139 5.95 0.54 -7.23
N GLY A 140 5.35 1.66 -6.83
CA GLY A 140 3.91 1.77 -6.54
C GLY A 140 3.41 1.16 -5.23
N MET A 141 4.27 0.55 -4.40
CA MET A 141 3.86 0.00 -3.09
C MET A 141 3.35 1.09 -2.14
N ASP A 142 4.05 2.23 -2.14
CA ASP A 142 3.68 3.42 -1.38
C ASP A 142 2.28 3.94 -1.74
N LYS A 143 1.99 4.00 -3.04
CA LYS A 143 0.68 4.37 -3.59
C LYS A 143 -0.44 3.45 -3.10
N LEU A 144 -0.18 2.14 -3.00
CA LEU A 144 -1.15 1.19 -2.43
C LEU A 144 -1.27 1.30 -0.91
N ALA A 145 -0.20 1.68 -0.21
CA ALA A 145 -0.25 1.98 1.22
C ALA A 145 -1.17 3.17 1.50
N HIS A 146 -1.05 4.24 0.72
CA HIS A 146 -1.95 5.40 0.77
C HIS A 146 -3.41 5.01 0.56
N ALA A 147 -3.71 4.22 -0.47
CA ALA A 147 -5.06 3.72 -0.71
C ALA A 147 -5.57 2.82 0.42
N TRP A 148 -4.78 1.84 0.88
CA TRP A 148 -5.22 0.90 1.90
C TRP A 148 -5.43 1.56 3.27
N ASN A 149 -4.50 2.42 3.68
CA ASN A 149 -4.62 3.17 4.93
C ASN A 149 -5.85 4.08 4.92
N THR A 150 -6.11 4.76 3.80
CA THR A 150 -7.29 5.64 3.68
C THR A 150 -8.59 4.82 3.65
N TYR A 151 -8.60 3.68 2.97
CA TYR A 151 -9.71 2.73 2.98
C TYR A 151 -10.05 2.30 4.42
N TRP A 152 -9.06 1.77 5.14
CA TRP A 152 -9.22 1.31 6.53
C TRP A 152 -9.67 2.44 7.47
N LEU A 153 -9.03 3.61 7.38
CA LEU A 153 -9.39 4.77 8.19
C LEU A 153 -10.84 5.21 7.93
N THR A 154 -11.28 5.18 6.67
CA THR A 154 -12.65 5.52 6.29
C THR A 154 -13.65 4.56 6.91
N ASP A 155 -13.42 3.24 6.84
CA ASP A 155 -14.31 2.25 7.44
C ASP A 155 -14.37 2.40 8.98
N VAL A 156 -13.24 2.68 9.63
CA VAL A 156 -13.18 2.96 11.08
C VAL A 156 -14.00 4.21 11.43
N ILE A 157 -13.79 5.32 10.72
CA ILE A 157 -14.52 6.57 10.97
C ILE A 157 -16.02 6.38 10.70
N GLU A 158 -16.38 5.68 9.62
CA GLU A 158 -17.77 5.36 9.29
C GLU A 158 -18.44 4.59 10.43
N ALA A 159 -17.82 3.51 10.90
CA ALA A 159 -18.33 2.72 12.00
C ALA A 159 -18.54 3.56 13.27
N ARG A 160 -17.62 4.49 13.57
CA ARG A 160 -17.75 5.41 14.72
C ARG A 160 -18.88 6.42 14.55
N ILE A 161 -19.05 6.99 13.36
CA ILE A 161 -20.16 7.89 13.05
C ILE A 161 -21.49 7.15 13.21
N ARG A 162 -21.63 5.96 12.60
CA ARG A 162 -22.85 5.15 12.71
C ARG A 162 -23.16 4.82 14.17
N HIS A 163 -22.15 4.39 14.92
CA HIS A 163 -22.32 4.03 16.33
C HIS A 163 -22.75 5.21 17.21
N LYS A 164 -22.14 6.39 17.05
CA LYS A 164 -22.40 7.54 17.94
C LYS A 164 -23.60 8.39 17.52
N SER A 165 -23.96 8.40 16.24
CA SER A 165 -25.01 9.27 15.71
C SER A 165 -26.24 8.55 15.20
N GLY A 166 -26.15 7.25 14.93
CA GLY A 166 -27.22 6.48 14.28
C GLY A 166 -27.42 6.83 12.80
N ALA A 167 -26.46 7.54 12.18
CA ALA A 167 -26.58 7.97 10.78
C ALA A 167 -26.61 6.79 9.81
N SER A 168 -27.59 6.78 8.90
CA SER A 168 -27.63 5.83 7.78
C SER A 168 -26.67 6.18 6.65
N ASN A 169 -26.27 7.45 6.53
CA ASN A 169 -25.51 8.02 5.42
C ASN A 169 -24.07 8.42 5.84
N ALA A 170 -23.38 7.54 6.55
CA ALA A 170 -22.09 7.81 7.16
C ALA A 170 -20.87 7.68 6.22
N ALA A 171 -21.00 6.92 5.12
CA ALA A 171 -19.89 6.64 4.21
C ALA A 171 -19.22 7.91 3.63
N LEU A 172 -20.00 8.83 3.05
CA LEU A 172 -19.46 10.06 2.47
C LEU A 172 -18.84 11.01 3.52
N PRO A 173 -19.48 11.30 4.66
CA PRO A 173 -18.85 12.06 5.74
C PRO A 173 -17.57 11.43 6.28
N ALA A 174 -17.53 10.10 6.43
CA ALA A 174 -16.34 9.39 6.86
C ALA A 174 -15.20 9.53 5.84
N ALA A 175 -15.50 9.38 4.55
CA ALA A 175 -14.53 9.56 3.47
C ALA A 175 -13.98 10.99 3.45
N ALA A 176 -14.84 12.00 3.60
CA ALA A 176 -14.41 13.40 3.63
C ALA A 176 -13.50 13.71 4.84
N VAL A 177 -13.82 13.19 6.03
CA VAL A 177 -12.96 13.35 7.21
C VAL A 177 -11.62 12.63 7.00
N SER A 178 -11.65 11.39 6.50
CA SER A 178 -10.43 10.61 6.23
C SER A 178 -9.53 11.31 5.21
N MET A 179 -10.10 11.78 4.11
CA MET A 179 -9.38 12.58 3.11
C MET A 179 -8.77 13.85 3.71
N GLY A 180 -9.48 14.53 4.61
CA GLY A 180 -8.96 15.69 5.31
C GLY A 180 -7.75 15.35 6.19
N LEU A 181 -7.80 14.22 6.91
CA LEU A 181 -6.68 13.73 7.72
C LEU A 181 -5.49 13.32 6.85
N MET A 182 -5.74 12.61 5.76
CA MET A 182 -4.68 12.19 4.83
C MET A 182 -4.01 13.40 4.17
N LEU A 183 -4.79 14.35 3.65
CA LEU A 183 -4.27 15.59 3.10
C LEU A 183 -3.49 16.39 4.15
N TYR A 184 -3.95 16.39 5.41
CA TYR A 184 -3.20 17.00 6.50
C TYR A 184 -1.82 16.36 6.66
N SER A 185 -1.70 15.03 6.55
CA SER A 185 -0.41 14.33 6.57
C SER A 185 0.47 14.72 5.37
N GLU A 186 -0.08 14.75 4.15
CA GLU A 186 0.68 15.16 2.94
C GLU A 186 1.26 16.57 3.05
N LEU A 187 0.54 17.48 3.71
CA LEU A 187 1.05 18.83 3.98
C LEU A 187 2.28 18.81 4.89
N TRP A 188 2.42 17.83 5.78
CA TRP A 188 3.65 17.62 6.56
C TRP A 188 4.74 16.97 5.72
N ASP A 189 4.40 16.02 4.85
CA ASP A 189 5.36 15.39 3.94
C ASP A 189 6.02 16.41 3.01
N ALA A 190 5.32 17.49 2.67
CA ALA A 190 5.87 18.64 1.95
C ALA A 190 7.10 19.30 2.58
N HIS A 191 7.35 19.09 3.88
CA HIS A 191 8.44 19.70 4.65
C HIS A 191 9.57 18.71 4.97
N LYS A 192 9.51 17.49 4.45
CA LYS A 192 10.55 16.46 4.57
C LYS A 192 11.53 16.57 3.40
N ASP A 193 12.77 16.13 3.57
CA ASP A 193 13.75 16.05 2.48
C ASP A 193 13.54 14.77 1.65
N THR A 194 13.19 13.70 2.35
CA THR A 194 13.02 12.34 1.82
C THR A 194 11.69 12.15 1.08
N SER A 195 10.68 12.93 1.45
CA SER A 195 9.33 12.94 0.87
C SER A 195 8.97 14.34 0.34
N GLY A 196 7.74 14.51 -0.16
CA GLY A 196 7.21 15.82 -0.54
C GLY A 196 5.71 15.74 -0.77
N PHE A 197 5.05 16.88 -0.99
CA PHE A 197 3.62 16.86 -1.32
C PHE A 197 3.41 16.22 -2.69
N SER A 198 2.68 15.11 -2.72
CA SER A 198 2.48 14.29 -3.91
C SER A 198 1.00 14.22 -4.28
N PHE A 199 0.68 14.65 -5.51
CA PHE A 199 -0.69 14.54 -6.03
C PHE A 199 -1.08 13.09 -6.30
N GLN A 200 -0.10 12.24 -6.57
CA GLN A 200 -0.29 10.80 -6.74
C GLN A 200 -0.76 10.16 -5.43
N ASP A 201 -0.21 10.58 -4.28
CA ASP A 201 -0.66 10.09 -2.97
C ASP A 201 -2.03 10.61 -2.60
N VAL A 202 -2.30 11.90 -2.84
CA VAL A 202 -3.67 12.44 -2.69
C VAL A 202 -4.68 11.68 -3.55
N ALA A 203 -4.32 11.33 -4.79
CA ALA A 203 -5.18 10.55 -5.67
C ALA A 203 -5.42 9.13 -5.16
N MET A 204 -4.39 8.48 -4.61
CA MET A 204 -4.52 7.13 -4.05
C MET A 204 -5.27 7.12 -2.72
N ASN A 205 -5.10 8.15 -1.89
CA ASN A 205 -5.94 8.38 -0.72
C ASN A 205 -7.42 8.48 -1.16
N ALA A 206 -7.70 9.25 -2.21
CA ALA A 206 -9.05 9.36 -2.76
C ALA A 206 -9.58 8.02 -3.31
N ALA A 207 -8.74 7.21 -3.96
CA ALA A 207 -9.10 5.89 -4.43
C ALA A 207 -9.48 4.95 -3.27
N GLY A 208 -8.71 4.97 -2.18
CA GLY A 208 -9.01 4.21 -0.95
C GLY A 208 -10.31 4.63 -0.28
N ALA A 209 -10.51 5.94 -0.08
CA ALA A 209 -11.75 6.48 0.46
C ALA A 209 -12.97 6.15 -0.43
N GLY A 210 -12.79 6.28 -1.75
CA GLY A 210 -13.81 5.93 -2.74
C GLY A 210 -14.18 4.45 -2.72
N PHE A 211 -13.19 3.57 -2.55
CA PHE A 211 -13.42 2.12 -2.40
C PHE A 211 -14.24 1.82 -1.14
N SER A 212 -13.92 2.44 0.00
CA SER A 212 -14.74 2.34 1.23
C SER A 212 -16.19 2.78 0.97
N VAL A 213 -16.38 3.96 0.38
CA VAL A 213 -17.72 4.48 0.06
C VAL A 213 -18.49 3.51 -0.83
N LEU A 214 -17.86 3.00 -1.88
CA LEU A 214 -18.48 2.02 -2.78
C LEU A 214 -18.89 0.76 -2.01
N ARG A 215 -17.97 0.20 -1.22
CA ARG A 215 -18.17 -1.02 -0.43
C ARG A 215 -19.32 -0.91 0.57
N ASN A 216 -19.45 0.23 1.24
CA ASN A 216 -20.43 0.44 2.31
C ASN A 216 -21.74 1.11 1.84
N SER A 217 -21.78 1.61 0.61
CA SER A 217 -23.00 2.22 0.03
C SER A 217 -23.73 1.30 -0.94
N VAL A 218 -23.05 0.31 -1.53
CA VAL A 218 -23.68 -0.68 -2.42
C VAL A 218 -24.16 -1.88 -1.60
N PRO A 219 -25.48 -2.20 -1.62
CA PRO A 219 -26.02 -3.30 -0.83
C PRO A 219 -25.31 -4.64 -1.07
N GLY A 220 -24.80 -5.22 0.02
CA GLY A 220 -24.13 -6.52 0.03
C GLY A 220 -22.72 -6.55 -0.56
N LEU A 221 -22.14 -5.42 -0.99
CA LEU A 221 -20.78 -5.39 -1.52
C LEU A 221 -19.73 -5.65 -0.43
N GLU A 222 -19.93 -5.13 0.79
CA GLU A 222 -19.07 -5.42 1.96
C GLU A 222 -18.87 -6.93 2.24
N LYS A 223 -19.89 -7.74 1.92
CA LYS A 223 -19.88 -9.20 2.13
C LYS A 223 -19.12 -9.93 1.03
N LYS A 224 -18.88 -9.27 -0.10
CA LYS A 224 -18.31 -9.86 -1.31
C LYS A 224 -16.89 -9.40 -1.58
N LEU A 225 -16.52 -8.17 -1.22
CA LEU A 225 -15.25 -7.60 -1.64
C LEU A 225 -14.52 -6.94 -0.47
N ASP A 226 -13.24 -7.29 -0.29
CA ASP A 226 -12.35 -6.67 0.68
C ASP A 226 -11.07 -6.17 0.00
N PHE A 227 -10.46 -5.12 0.55
CA PHE A 227 -9.13 -4.67 0.18
C PHE A 227 -8.19 -4.88 1.38
N ARG A 228 -7.34 -5.91 1.28
CA ARG A 228 -6.57 -6.45 2.39
C ARG A 228 -5.07 -6.22 2.23
N LEU A 229 -4.41 -6.08 3.36
CA LEU A 229 -2.97 -6.13 3.51
C LEU A 229 -2.56 -7.51 4.00
N LEU A 230 -1.66 -8.16 3.28
CA LEU A 230 -0.93 -9.32 3.75
C LEU A 230 0.44 -8.86 4.24
N LEU A 231 0.78 -9.16 5.50
CA LEU A 231 2.12 -8.97 6.05
C LEU A 231 2.81 -10.33 6.16
N THR A 232 3.83 -10.57 5.34
CA THR A 232 4.62 -11.80 5.37
C THR A 232 5.77 -11.64 6.37
N PRO A 233 5.84 -12.46 7.43
CA PRO A 233 6.93 -12.37 8.41
C PRO A 233 8.31 -12.56 7.77
N ASN A 234 9.32 -11.85 8.28
CA ASN A 234 10.74 -12.00 7.93
C ASN A 234 11.56 -12.39 9.17
N ASP A 235 12.89 -12.41 9.07
CA ASP A 235 13.79 -12.77 10.18
C ASP A 235 13.65 -11.84 11.41
N ASP A 236 13.20 -10.60 11.21
CA ASP A 236 12.90 -9.62 12.26
C ASP A 236 11.44 -9.72 12.75
N ILE A 237 10.69 -10.74 12.32
CA ILE A 237 9.24 -10.94 12.51
C ILE A 237 8.41 -9.86 11.79
N TYR A 238 8.64 -8.57 12.07
CA TYR A 238 8.01 -7.42 11.39
C TYR A 238 8.93 -6.18 11.37
N THR A 239 9.01 -5.50 10.23
CA THR A 239 9.69 -4.21 10.05
C THR A 239 8.66 -3.08 9.97
N PHE A 240 8.76 -2.08 10.85
CA PHE A 240 7.73 -1.03 11.05
C PHE A 240 8.07 0.35 10.47
N SER A 241 9.23 0.49 9.85
CA SER A 241 9.69 1.76 9.27
C SER A 241 10.56 1.49 8.06
N GLY A 242 10.54 2.41 7.10
CA GLY A 242 11.50 2.42 6.02
C GLY A 242 11.23 1.42 4.91
N THR A 243 11.88 1.50 3.74
CA THR A 243 11.47 0.72 2.54
C THR A 243 11.38 -0.80 2.75
N GLU A 244 12.10 -1.34 3.73
CA GLU A 244 12.01 -2.74 4.18
C GLU A 244 10.62 -3.16 4.67
N HIS A 245 9.80 -2.24 5.22
CA HIS A 245 8.42 -2.56 5.61
C HIS A 245 7.57 -2.98 4.41
N TYR A 246 7.76 -2.34 3.24
CA TYR A 246 7.01 -2.65 2.02
C TYR A 246 7.33 -4.04 1.47
N ARG A 247 8.51 -4.60 1.77
CA ARG A 247 8.91 -5.95 1.35
C ARG A 247 7.99 -7.03 1.92
N GLN A 248 7.45 -6.81 3.11
CA GLN A 248 6.54 -7.73 3.76
C GLN A 248 5.10 -7.55 3.29
N MET A 249 4.79 -6.43 2.64
CA MET A 249 3.44 -6.03 2.28
C MET A 249 3.03 -6.60 0.93
N GLN A 250 1.82 -7.15 0.88
CA GLN A 250 1.13 -7.42 -0.37
C GLN A 250 -0.28 -6.90 -0.24
N TYR A 251 -0.75 -6.19 -1.27
CA TYR A 251 -2.08 -5.64 -1.28
C TYR A 251 -2.98 -6.51 -2.14
N ILE A 252 -4.12 -6.93 -1.58
CA ILE A 252 -5.01 -7.95 -2.14
C ILE A 252 -6.42 -7.40 -2.19
N VAL A 253 -7.02 -7.38 -3.37
CA VAL A 253 -8.47 -7.33 -3.50
C VAL A 253 -9.01 -8.75 -3.48
N ALA A 254 -9.81 -9.07 -2.46
CA ALA A 254 -10.34 -10.40 -2.22
C ALA A 254 -11.85 -10.45 -2.51
N LEU A 255 -12.24 -11.25 -3.52
CA LEU A 255 -13.63 -11.58 -3.80
C LEU A 255 -14.04 -12.82 -2.99
N LYS A 256 -14.85 -12.60 -1.97
CA LYS A 256 -15.40 -13.62 -1.07
C LYS A 256 -16.61 -14.30 -1.69
N LEU A 257 -16.47 -15.58 -2.05
CA LEU A 257 -17.58 -16.34 -2.61
C LEU A 257 -18.71 -16.56 -1.59
N SER A 258 -18.42 -16.53 -0.29
CA SER A 258 -19.45 -16.55 0.78
C SER A 258 -20.42 -15.37 0.74
N GLY A 259 -20.07 -14.27 0.07
CA GLY A 259 -20.94 -13.09 -0.04
C GLY A 259 -22.08 -13.22 -1.04
N PHE A 260 -22.12 -14.33 -1.80
CA PHE A 260 -23.14 -14.59 -2.81
C PHE A 260 -24.17 -15.59 -2.31
N GLU A 261 -25.45 -15.26 -2.40
CA GLU A 261 -26.58 -16.09 -1.95
C GLU A 261 -26.54 -17.52 -2.53
N ALA A 262 -26.15 -17.63 -3.80
CA ALA A 262 -26.04 -18.93 -4.48
C ALA A 262 -24.90 -19.81 -3.95
N LEU A 263 -23.87 -19.21 -3.33
CA LEU A 263 -22.63 -19.90 -2.95
C LEU A 263 -22.47 -20.04 -1.43
N GLU A 264 -23.12 -19.19 -0.63
CA GLU A 264 -23.01 -19.19 0.84
C GLU A 264 -23.41 -20.52 1.50
N ASN A 265 -24.29 -21.30 0.87
CA ASN A 265 -24.75 -22.60 1.35
C ASN A 265 -23.88 -23.77 0.86
N THR A 266 -22.87 -23.51 0.02
CA THR A 266 -22.02 -24.52 -0.61
C THR A 266 -20.62 -24.56 0.03
N PRO A 267 -19.79 -25.58 -0.26
CA PRO A 267 -18.38 -25.56 0.13
C PRO A 267 -17.59 -24.36 -0.43
N LEU A 268 -18.05 -23.73 -1.51
CA LEU A 268 -17.39 -22.56 -2.09
C LEU A 268 -17.40 -21.34 -1.19
N ARG A 269 -18.20 -21.30 -0.11
CA ARG A 269 -18.13 -20.24 0.91
C ARG A 269 -16.75 -20.08 1.55
N PHE A 270 -15.92 -21.13 1.53
CA PHE A 270 -14.56 -21.08 2.08
C PHE A 270 -13.52 -20.57 1.07
N VAL A 271 -13.94 -20.25 -0.15
CA VAL A 271 -13.05 -19.86 -1.24
C VAL A 271 -13.13 -18.35 -1.48
N GLU A 272 -11.97 -17.75 -1.70
CA GLU A 272 -11.80 -16.37 -2.12
C GLU A 272 -11.00 -16.34 -3.43
N LEU A 273 -11.35 -15.40 -4.32
CA LEU A 273 -10.54 -15.10 -5.51
C LEU A 273 -9.74 -13.83 -5.24
N HIS A 274 -8.43 -13.89 -5.46
CA HIS A 274 -7.51 -12.80 -5.17
C HIS A 274 -7.02 -12.16 -6.47
N ALA A 275 -6.95 -10.85 -6.48
CA ALA A 275 -6.11 -10.07 -7.38
C ALA A 275 -5.30 -9.10 -6.53
N GLY A 276 -4.04 -8.88 -6.85
CA GLY A 276 -3.21 -8.05 -6.00
C GLY A 276 -1.89 -7.66 -6.61
N TYR A 277 -1.08 -7.02 -5.77
CA TYR A 277 0.20 -6.46 -6.16
C TYR A 277 1.21 -6.55 -5.01
N ARG A 278 2.44 -6.88 -5.37
CA ARG A 278 3.62 -6.74 -4.52
C ARG A 278 4.79 -6.26 -5.38
N ALA A 279 5.84 -5.76 -4.74
CA ALA A 279 7.09 -5.46 -5.41
C ALA A 279 8.27 -5.97 -4.58
N THR A 280 9.42 -6.14 -5.23
CA THR A 280 10.69 -6.58 -4.61
C THR A 280 11.87 -5.88 -5.26
N GLY A 281 13.02 -5.86 -4.60
CA GLY A 281 14.28 -5.37 -5.18
C GLY A 281 14.48 -3.86 -5.09
N PHE A 282 13.68 -3.15 -4.29
CA PHE A 282 13.71 -1.68 -4.19
C PHE A 282 14.09 -1.18 -2.79
N THR A 283 14.42 -2.08 -1.86
CA THR A 283 14.95 -1.66 -0.55
C THR A 283 16.44 -1.34 -0.66
N LEU A 284 16.96 -0.50 0.23
CA LEU A 284 18.39 -0.13 0.23
C LEU A 284 19.32 -1.35 0.30
N ARG A 285 18.94 -2.39 1.05
CA ARG A 285 19.74 -3.63 1.15
C ARG A 285 19.70 -4.44 -0.14
N GLU A 286 18.56 -4.50 -0.80
CA GLU A 286 18.38 -5.22 -2.07
C GLU A 286 19.11 -4.49 -3.20
N GLU A 287 19.04 -3.16 -3.24
CA GLU A 287 19.81 -2.34 -4.19
C GLU A 287 21.32 -2.49 -3.96
N GLN A 288 21.79 -2.51 -2.71
CA GLN A 288 23.21 -2.75 -2.38
C GLN A 288 23.68 -4.17 -2.75
N ARG A 289 22.78 -5.16 -2.74
CA ARG A 289 23.05 -6.52 -3.21
C ARG A 289 23.02 -6.64 -4.73
N GLY A 290 22.50 -5.63 -5.43
CA GLY A 290 22.32 -5.65 -6.88
C GLY A 290 21.10 -6.44 -7.32
N ASP A 291 20.08 -6.57 -6.47
CA ASP A 291 18.83 -7.23 -6.81
C ASP A 291 18.06 -6.43 -7.87
N GLU A 292 17.35 -7.14 -8.74
CA GLU A 292 16.51 -6.51 -9.75
C GLU A 292 15.21 -5.97 -9.14
N ARG A 293 14.84 -4.75 -9.52
CA ARG A 293 13.59 -4.08 -9.16
C ARG A 293 12.44 -4.73 -9.93
N ILE A 294 11.56 -5.45 -9.23
CA ILE A 294 10.52 -6.26 -9.88
C ILE A 294 9.15 -5.93 -9.31
N GLN A 295 8.24 -5.57 -10.21
CA GLN A 295 6.81 -5.43 -9.96
C GLN A 295 6.13 -6.78 -10.16
N ARG A 296 5.19 -7.14 -9.28
CA ARG A 296 4.57 -8.47 -9.28
C ARG A 296 3.06 -8.34 -9.07
N PRO A 297 2.31 -7.92 -10.10
CA PRO A 297 0.87 -8.12 -10.11
C PRO A 297 0.58 -9.63 -10.05
N PHE A 298 -0.48 -10.02 -9.36
CA PHE A 298 -0.82 -11.43 -9.21
C PHE A 298 -2.33 -11.67 -9.16
N ILE A 299 -2.72 -12.89 -9.48
CA ILE A 299 -4.04 -13.45 -9.21
C ILE A 299 -3.89 -14.69 -8.33
N GLY A 300 -4.94 -15.09 -7.63
CA GLY A 300 -4.84 -16.25 -6.76
C GLY A 300 -6.16 -16.76 -6.22
N ILE A 301 -6.05 -17.81 -5.42
CA ILE A 301 -7.16 -18.41 -4.69
C ILE A 301 -6.77 -18.43 -3.21
N GLY A 302 -7.70 -18.03 -2.35
CA GLY A 302 -7.52 -17.96 -0.91
C GLY A 302 -8.59 -18.72 -0.14
N LEU A 303 -8.30 -18.96 1.14
CA LEU A 303 -9.26 -19.42 2.11
C LEU A 303 -9.93 -18.24 2.80
N ASN A 304 -11.27 -18.27 2.83
CA ASN A 304 -12.05 -17.36 3.64
C ASN A 304 -11.90 -17.71 5.13
N VAL A 305 -10.89 -17.12 5.77
CA VAL A 305 -10.56 -17.38 7.17
C VAL A 305 -11.69 -16.97 8.10
N ASN A 306 -12.43 -15.90 7.78
CA ASN A 306 -13.63 -15.51 8.54
C ASN A 306 -14.64 -16.65 8.61
N GLN A 307 -14.96 -17.25 7.46
CA GLN A 307 -15.88 -18.39 7.38
C GLN A 307 -15.31 -19.65 8.05
N LEU A 308 -14.00 -19.85 7.99
CA LEU A 308 -13.37 -21.01 8.64
C LEU A 308 -13.44 -20.95 10.17
N ILE A 309 -13.18 -19.77 10.76
CA ILE A 309 -13.12 -19.60 12.22
C ILE A 309 -14.49 -19.32 12.82
N PHE A 310 -15.26 -18.41 12.23
CA PHE A 310 -16.52 -17.92 12.80
C PHE A 310 -17.75 -18.55 12.16
N GLY A 311 -17.58 -19.18 10.99
CA GLY A 311 -18.69 -19.74 10.22
C GLY A 311 -19.67 -18.66 9.79
N ARG A 312 -20.94 -19.06 9.72
CA ARG A 312 -22.04 -18.21 9.24
C ARG A 312 -22.64 -17.34 10.34
N LYS A 313 -22.36 -17.67 11.60
CA LYS A 313 -22.94 -16.98 12.75
C LYS A 313 -22.04 -15.82 13.11
N LYS A 314 -22.64 -14.70 13.50
CA LYS A 314 -21.85 -13.58 14.01
C LYS A 314 -21.02 -14.05 15.21
N PRO A 315 -19.73 -13.67 15.28
CA PRO A 315 -18.89 -14.01 16.42
C PRO A 315 -19.53 -13.52 17.72
N ARG A 316 -19.43 -14.33 18.79
CA ARG A 316 -19.89 -13.95 20.12
C ARG A 316 -18.79 -13.20 20.88
N GLY A 317 -19.21 -12.27 21.74
CA GLY A 317 -18.29 -11.47 22.54
C GLY A 317 -17.58 -10.38 21.74
N TRP A 318 -16.89 -9.49 22.44
CA TRP A 318 -16.19 -8.36 21.80
C TRP A 318 -14.94 -8.81 21.05
N VAL A 319 -14.17 -9.77 21.61
CA VAL A 319 -12.94 -10.31 21.01
C VAL A 319 -13.23 -10.96 19.66
N GLY A 320 -14.24 -11.83 19.59
CA GLY A 320 -14.60 -12.51 18.33
C GLY A 320 -15.03 -11.52 17.24
N ARG A 321 -15.77 -10.46 17.61
CA ARG A 321 -16.17 -9.42 16.66
C ARG A 321 -14.97 -8.61 16.16
N ALA A 322 -14.07 -8.22 17.05
CA ALA A 322 -12.86 -7.51 16.69
C ALA A 322 -11.96 -8.36 15.78
N ALA A 323 -11.76 -9.64 16.12
CA ALA A 323 -10.97 -10.56 15.31
C ALA A 323 -11.58 -10.76 13.91
N ASN A 324 -12.89 -10.96 13.81
CA ASN A 324 -13.58 -11.04 12.52
C ASN A 324 -13.42 -9.75 11.70
N GLU A 325 -13.49 -8.60 12.35
CA GLU A 325 -13.33 -7.30 11.69
C GLU A 325 -11.91 -7.11 11.16
N VAL A 326 -10.89 -7.45 11.94
CA VAL A 326 -9.48 -7.37 11.51
C VAL A 326 -9.24 -8.19 10.24
N LEU A 327 -9.83 -9.38 10.14
CA LEU A 327 -9.70 -10.25 8.96
C LEU A 327 -10.33 -9.65 7.68
N ASN A 328 -11.20 -8.63 7.79
CA ASN A 328 -11.69 -7.92 6.61
C ASN A 328 -10.62 -7.01 5.98
N TYR A 329 -9.58 -6.63 6.75
CA TYR A 329 -8.50 -5.74 6.29
C TYR A 329 -7.15 -6.43 6.23
N ILE A 330 -6.96 -7.53 6.96
CA ILE A 330 -5.68 -8.23 7.06
C ILE A 330 -5.85 -9.66 6.53
N GLN A 331 -5.02 -10.01 5.54
CA GLN A 331 -4.91 -11.39 5.07
C GLN A 331 -3.97 -12.17 5.98
N VAL A 332 -4.38 -13.37 6.38
CA VAL A 332 -3.53 -14.27 7.17
C VAL A 332 -2.49 -14.93 6.27
N PRO A 333 -1.19 -14.92 6.64
CA PRO A 333 -0.16 -15.62 5.88
C PRO A 333 -0.46 -17.10 5.67
N TYR A 334 -0.02 -17.65 4.54
CA TYR A 334 -0.15 -19.07 4.17
C TYR A 334 -1.60 -19.59 4.02
N THR A 335 -2.57 -18.69 3.90
CA THR A 335 -3.99 -19.05 3.64
C THR A 335 -4.41 -18.83 2.18
N SER A 336 -3.46 -18.52 1.30
CA SER A 336 -3.72 -18.33 -0.13
C SER A 336 -2.51 -18.72 -0.98
N THR A 337 -2.77 -18.96 -2.26
CA THR A 337 -1.73 -19.19 -3.27
C THR A 337 -1.93 -18.21 -4.40
N HIS A 338 -0.85 -17.55 -4.81
CA HIS A 338 -0.85 -16.52 -5.85
C HIS A 338 0.04 -16.92 -7.01
N LEU A 339 -0.42 -16.63 -8.22
CA LEU A 339 0.32 -16.72 -9.47
C LEU A 339 0.64 -15.29 -9.93
N GLU A 340 1.92 -15.00 -10.07
CA GLU A 340 2.40 -13.72 -10.58
C GLU A 340 2.17 -13.64 -12.09
N ILE A 341 1.73 -12.47 -12.53
CA ILE A 341 1.53 -12.13 -13.94
C ILE A 341 2.79 -11.40 -14.38
N ARG A 342 3.41 -11.89 -15.45
CA ARG A 342 4.56 -11.26 -16.10
C ARG A 342 4.12 -10.29 -17.18
#